data_AF-A0A9J6P738-F1
#
_entry.id   AF-A0A9J6P738-F1
#
_cell.length_a   1.000
_cell.length_b   1.000
_cell.length_c   1.000
_cell.angle_alpha   90.00
_cell.angle_beta   90.00
_cell.angle_gamma   90.00
#
_symmetry.space_group_name_H-M   'P 1'
#
loop_
_entity.id
_entity.type
_entity.pdbx_description
1 polymer ?
#
loop_
_entity_poly.entity_id
_entity_poly.type
_entity_poly.pdbx_seq_one_letter_code
_entity_poly.pdbx_strand_id
1 'polypeptide(L)'
;MKINNELMIQGYTYLENEDVIKACDCWLKLWENIKEIACENKIKSIEDMDTKVESEESLTNWVQDLEMELENAGIVDNKYYQARINYCEEFCIAFPMTEEFIVMSMKTAIAESYFELGNEKESERSFEEITKEYTDTVWPYVKWGDTYWLSAIKMGKVTLRDLTKAEEIYVKGTKISDEEDMYIINERLSEVRKYLKK
;
A
#
# COMPACT_ATOMS: atom_id res chain seq x y z
N MET A 1 7.73 2.32 -26.28
CA MET A 1 8.87 1.64 -25.59
C MET A 1 8.41 0.25 -25.18
N LYS A 2 9.30 -0.68 -24.81
CA LYS A 2 8.89 -2.03 -24.41
C LYS A 2 9.45 -2.36 -23.03
N ILE A 3 8.60 -2.89 -22.18
CA ILE A 3 9.00 -3.51 -20.91
C ILE A 3 9.14 -5.02 -21.11
N ASN A 4 9.65 -5.70 -20.10
CA ASN A 4 9.68 -7.17 -20.10
C ASN A 4 8.30 -7.76 -19.78
N ASN A 5 7.45 -7.89 -20.80
CA ASN A 5 6.11 -8.49 -20.67
C ASN A 5 6.14 -9.96 -20.21
N GLU A 6 7.24 -10.69 -20.42
CA GLU A 6 7.36 -12.06 -19.91
C GLU A 6 7.34 -12.08 -18.38
N LEU A 7 8.06 -11.16 -17.73
CA LEU A 7 8.06 -11.04 -16.27
C LEU A 7 6.69 -10.57 -15.73
N MET A 8 6.00 -9.70 -16.46
CA MET A 8 4.66 -9.22 -16.10
C MET A 8 3.68 -10.38 -16.03
N ILE A 9 3.52 -11.11 -17.15
CA ILE A 9 2.60 -12.24 -17.26
C ILE A 9 3.01 -13.40 -16.36
N GLN A 10 4.32 -13.64 -16.19
CA GLN A 10 4.80 -14.68 -15.30
C GLN A 10 4.42 -14.40 -13.84
N GLY A 11 4.44 -13.15 -13.39
CA GLY A 11 3.98 -12.81 -12.04
C GLY A 11 2.50 -13.12 -11.84
N TYR A 12 1.62 -12.71 -12.77
CA TYR A 12 0.21 -13.08 -12.72
C TYR A 12 -0.01 -14.60 -12.78
N THR A 13 0.76 -15.31 -13.61
CA THR A 13 0.73 -16.78 -13.66
C THR A 13 1.12 -17.40 -12.30
N TYR A 14 2.08 -16.82 -11.59
CA TYR A 14 2.42 -17.29 -10.25
C TYR A 14 1.31 -17.02 -9.23
N LEU A 15 0.62 -15.88 -9.30
CA LEU A 15 -0.53 -15.59 -8.46
C LEU A 15 -1.69 -16.56 -8.70
N GLU A 16 -1.99 -16.89 -9.97
CA GLU A 16 -3.00 -17.92 -10.31
C GLU A 16 -2.68 -19.29 -9.71
N ASN A 17 -1.39 -19.58 -9.48
CA ASN A 17 -0.92 -20.81 -8.84
C ASN A 17 -0.66 -20.64 -7.34
N GLU A 18 -1.16 -19.56 -6.72
CA GLU A 18 -1.02 -19.23 -5.29
C GLU A 18 0.43 -19.08 -4.81
N ASP A 19 1.38 -18.79 -5.71
CA ASP A 19 2.80 -18.60 -5.42
C ASP A 19 3.17 -17.11 -5.36
N VAL A 20 2.67 -16.43 -4.33
CA VAL A 20 2.84 -14.97 -4.15
C VAL A 20 4.31 -14.55 -4.04
N ILE A 21 5.17 -15.41 -3.48
CA ILE A 21 6.61 -15.16 -3.34
C ILE A 21 7.26 -15.07 -4.72
N LYS A 22 7.02 -16.05 -5.59
CA LYS A 22 7.57 -16.01 -6.95
C LYS A 22 6.97 -14.90 -7.79
N ALA A 23 5.69 -14.58 -7.59
CA ALA A 23 5.07 -13.44 -8.25
C ALA A 23 5.81 -12.13 -7.93
N CYS A 24 6.01 -11.85 -6.64
CA CYS A 24 6.75 -10.68 -6.17
C CYS A 24 8.19 -10.66 -6.67
N ASP A 25 8.91 -11.78 -6.62
CA ASP A 25 10.30 -11.86 -7.10
C ASP A 25 10.41 -11.57 -8.60
N CYS A 26 9.43 -11.98 -9.40
CA CYS A 26 9.38 -11.65 -10.83
C CYS A 26 9.06 -10.18 -11.06
N TRP A 27 8.05 -9.66 -10.37
CA TRP A 27 7.62 -8.28 -10.54
C TRP A 27 8.60 -7.24 -10.00
N LEU A 28 9.36 -7.54 -8.94
CA LEU A 28 10.47 -6.69 -8.49
C LEU A 28 11.59 -6.60 -9.54
N LYS A 29 11.84 -7.66 -10.32
CA LYS A 29 12.77 -7.59 -11.46
C LYS A 29 12.23 -6.76 -12.61
N LEU A 30 10.92 -6.86 -12.87
CA LEU A 30 10.25 -6.02 -13.86
C LEU A 30 10.29 -4.54 -13.45
N TRP A 31 10.14 -4.26 -12.16
CA TRP A 31 10.22 -2.91 -11.60
C TRP A 31 11.54 -2.22 -11.91
N GLU A 32 12.68 -2.92 -11.79
CA GLU A 32 13.99 -2.37 -12.18
C GLU A 32 14.00 -1.88 -13.64
N ASN A 33 13.44 -2.67 -14.56
CA ASN A 33 13.33 -2.30 -15.96
C ASN A 33 12.42 -1.08 -16.20
N ILE A 34 11.29 -1.01 -15.48
CA ILE A 34 10.36 0.12 -15.57
C ILE A 34 11.03 1.42 -15.10
N LYS A 35 11.74 1.37 -13.96
CA LYS A 35 12.49 2.53 -13.43
C LYS A 35 13.53 3.04 -14.42
N GLU A 36 14.30 2.14 -15.02
CA GLU A 36 15.32 2.50 -16.02
C GLU A 36 14.69 3.24 -17.21
N ILE A 37 13.62 2.68 -17.79
CA ILE A 37 12.93 3.29 -18.94
C ILE A 37 12.34 4.66 -18.55
N ALA A 38 11.70 4.77 -17.39
CA ALA A 38 11.15 6.03 -16.91
C ALA A 38 12.23 7.10 -16.74
N CYS A 39 13.40 6.73 -16.18
CA CYS A 39 14.53 7.62 -16.00
C CYS A 39 15.08 8.13 -17.35
N GLU A 40 15.37 7.23 -18.29
CA GLU A 40 15.93 7.55 -19.60
C GLU A 40 15.02 8.48 -20.41
N ASN A 41 13.70 8.28 -20.28
CA ASN A 41 12.69 9.00 -21.05
C ASN A 41 12.06 10.17 -20.27
N LYS A 42 12.55 10.45 -19.06
CA LYS A 42 12.08 11.53 -18.17
C LYS A 42 10.57 11.46 -17.92
N ILE A 43 10.03 10.25 -17.83
CA ILE A 43 8.61 10.02 -17.48
C ILE A 43 8.48 10.15 -15.96
N LYS A 44 7.43 10.85 -15.50
CA LYS A 44 7.26 11.22 -14.09
C LYS A 44 5.91 10.82 -13.49
N SER A 45 5.05 10.17 -14.27
CA SER A 45 3.79 9.60 -13.79
C SER A 45 3.62 8.20 -14.39
N ILE A 46 2.98 7.28 -13.66
CA ILE A 46 2.77 5.91 -14.15
C ILE A 46 1.77 5.88 -15.30
N GLU A 47 0.81 6.80 -15.35
CA GLU A 47 -0.19 6.92 -16.42
C GLU A 47 0.47 7.33 -17.73
N ASP A 48 1.42 8.27 -17.67
CA ASP A 48 2.25 8.63 -18.81
C ASP A 48 3.12 7.45 -19.27
N MET A 49 3.57 6.59 -18.36
CA MET A 49 4.32 5.39 -18.69
C MET A 49 3.41 4.36 -19.38
N ASP A 50 2.22 4.13 -18.83
CA ASP A 50 1.18 3.20 -19.31
C ASP A 50 0.77 3.52 -20.75
N THR A 51 0.68 4.80 -21.10
CA THR A 51 0.33 5.23 -22.47
C THR A 51 1.48 5.13 -23.48
N LYS A 52 2.74 5.13 -23.03
CA LYS A 52 3.93 5.22 -23.91
C LYS A 52 4.67 3.88 -24.06
N VAL A 53 4.37 2.92 -23.20
CA VAL A 53 4.94 1.57 -23.22
C VAL A 53 3.94 0.60 -23.82
N GLU A 54 4.44 -0.37 -24.59
CA GLU A 54 3.66 -1.52 -25.00
C GLU A 54 3.72 -2.58 -23.88
N SER A 55 2.67 -2.64 -23.06
CA SER A 55 2.48 -3.63 -22.01
C SER A 55 1.26 -4.51 -22.29
N GLU A 56 1.29 -5.76 -21.79
CA GLU A 56 0.14 -6.67 -21.89
C GLU A 56 -0.96 -6.31 -20.88
N GLU A 57 -0.58 -5.70 -19.75
CA GLU A 57 -1.48 -5.24 -18.70
C GLU A 57 -1.29 -3.75 -18.42
N SER A 58 -2.29 -3.12 -17.79
CA SER A 58 -2.18 -1.72 -17.35
C SER A 58 -1.11 -1.58 -16.28
N LEU A 59 -0.10 -0.75 -16.54
CA LEU A 59 0.93 -0.41 -15.57
C LEU A 59 0.35 0.33 -14.37
N THR A 60 -0.69 1.13 -14.56
CA THR A 60 -1.38 1.84 -13.48
C THR A 60 -2.01 0.86 -12.47
N ASN A 61 -2.57 -0.26 -12.95
CA ASN A 61 -3.09 -1.31 -12.08
C ASN A 61 -1.96 -2.15 -11.50
N TRP A 62 -1.02 -2.58 -12.35
CA TRP A 62 0.06 -3.48 -11.97
C TRP A 62 0.93 -2.94 -10.82
N VAL A 63 1.19 -1.63 -10.74
CA VAL A 63 1.96 -1.06 -9.62
C VAL A 63 1.24 -1.19 -8.28
N GLN A 64 -0.09 -1.10 -8.29
CA GLN A 64 -0.91 -1.30 -7.10
C GLN A 64 -1.02 -2.80 -6.75
N ASP A 65 -1.10 -3.66 -7.76
CA ASP A 65 -1.08 -5.12 -7.56
C ASP A 65 0.26 -5.54 -6.92
N LEU A 66 1.40 -5.06 -7.42
CA LEU A 66 2.70 -5.37 -6.83
C LEU A 66 2.80 -4.90 -5.37
N GLU A 67 2.34 -3.69 -5.08
CA GLU A 67 2.28 -3.15 -3.73
C GLU A 67 1.48 -4.07 -2.78
N MET A 68 0.28 -4.46 -3.19
CA MET A 68 -0.61 -5.34 -2.43
C MET A 68 -0.02 -6.74 -2.26
N GLU A 69 0.55 -7.31 -3.32
CA GLU A 69 1.10 -8.66 -3.25
C GLU A 69 2.39 -8.73 -2.44
N LEU A 70 3.16 -7.65 -2.34
CA LEU A 70 4.28 -7.56 -1.40
C LEU A 70 3.79 -7.58 0.07
N GLU A 71 2.61 -7.02 0.36
CA GLU A 71 1.96 -7.16 1.66
C GLU A 71 1.59 -8.63 1.93
N ASN A 72 0.98 -9.29 0.94
CA ASN A 72 0.58 -10.70 1.05
C ASN A 72 1.78 -11.64 1.21
N ALA A 73 2.85 -11.41 0.44
CA ALA A 73 4.11 -12.11 0.58
C ALA A 73 4.76 -11.86 1.95
N GLY A 74 4.60 -10.65 2.51
CA GLY A 74 5.07 -10.28 3.84
C GLY A 74 4.51 -11.14 4.96
N ILE A 75 3.24 -11.57 4.83
CA ILE A 75 2.59 -12.48 5.80
C ILE A 75 3.28 -13.84 5.83
N VAL A 76 3.76 -14.30 4.68
CA VAL A 76 4.44 -15.59 4.52
C VAL A 76 5.92 -15.48 4.91
N ASP A 77 6.58 -14.41 4.47
CA ASP A 77 8.00 -14.12 4.72
C ASP A 77 8.18 -12.61 4.96
N ASN A 78 8.41 -12.24 6.22
CA ASN A 78 8.51 -10.84 6.67
C ASN A 78 9.50 -9.98 5.86
N LYS A 79 10.49 -10.56 5.16
CA LYS A 79 11.41 -9.77 4.33
C LYS A 79 10.68 -8.96 3.25
N TYR A 80 9.51 -9.41 2.80
CA TYR A 80 8.74 -8.71 1.77
C TYR A 80 8.08 -7.43 2.28
N TYR A 81 7.89 -7.25 3.59
CA TYR A 81 7.52 -5.93 4.12
C TYR A 81 8.63 -4.90 3.90
N GLN A 82 9.90 -5.29 4.05
CA GLN A 82 11.01 -4.41 3.71
C GLN A 82 11.09 -4.17 2.18
N ALA A 83 10.78 -5.19 1.38
CA ALA A 83 10.70 -5.02 -0.07
C ALA A 83 9.57 -4.05 -0.49
N ARG A 84 8.40 -4.13 0.17
CA ARG A 84 7.27 -3.19 -0.01
C ARG A 84 7.69 -1.76 0.30
N ILE A 85 8.37 -1.54 1.44
CA ILE A 85 8.91 -0.21 1.79
C ILE A 85 9.82 0.32 0.67
N ASN A 86 10.83 -0.46 0.27
CA ASN A 86 11.79 -0.04 -0.74
C ASN A 86 11.09 0.27 -2.08
N TYR A 87 10.19 -0.61 -2.51
CA TYR A 87 9.43 -0.46 -3.75
C TYR A 87 8.58 0.82 -3.73
N CYS A 88 7.79 1.05 -2.68
CA CYS A 88 6.93 2.21 -2.56
C CYS A 88 7.74 3.53 -2.47
N GLU A 89 8.86 3.54 -1.75
CA GLU A 89 9.76 4.71 -1.69
C GLU A 89 10.33 5.04 -3.07
N GLU A 90 10.84 4.03 -3.78
CA GLU A 90 11.33 4.18 -5.13
C GLU A 90 10.23 4.64 -6.10
N PHE A 91 9.01 4.12 -5.95
CA PHE A 91 7.87 4.53 -6.77
C PHE A 91 7.57 6.02 -6.59
N CYS A 92 7.46 6.50 -5.35
CA CYS A 92 7.21 7.91 -5.07
C CYS A 92 8.33 8.82 -5.61
N ILE A 93 9.58 8.35 -5.65
CA ILE A 93 10.72 9.10 -6.20
C ILE A 93 10.71 9.09 -7.74
N ALA A 94 10.41 7.94 -8.34
CA ALA A 94 10.44 7.76 -9.79
C ALA A 94 9.26 8.47 -10.47
N PHE A 95 8.08 8.37 -9.87
CA PHE A 95 6.81 8.84 -10.43
C PHE A 95 6.09 9.86 -9.51
N PRO A 96 6.71 11.02 -9.21
CA PRO A 96 6.13 12.00 -8.29
C PRO A 96 4.90 12.74 -8.84
N MET A 97 4.56 12.58 -10.12
CA MET A 97 3.41 13.19 -10.77
C MET A 97 2.29 12.19 -11.07
N THR A 98 2.40 10.95 -10.57
CA THR A 98 1.29 9.98 -10.57
C THR A 98 0.09 10.54 -9.82
N GLU A 99 -1.10 10.08 -10.21
CA GLU A 99 -2.35 10.37 -9.53
C GLU A 99 -2.24 10.23 -8.00
N GLU A 100 -2.81 11.21 -7.31
CA GLU A 100 -2.53 11.48 -5.90
C GLU A 100 -2.93 10.32 -5.00
N PHE A 101 -4.05 9.64 -5.30
CA PHE A 101 -4.52 8.50 -4.55
C PHE A 101 -3.53 7.33 -4.58
N ILE A 102 -2.90 7.05 -5.73
CA ILE A 102 -1.89 6.00 -5.84
C ILE A 102 -0.65 6.38 -5.02
N VAL A 103 -0.19 7.63 -5.10
CA VAL A 103 0.97 8.10 -4.30
C VAL A 103 0.69 8.03 -2.81
N MET A 104 -0.51 8.44 -2.37
CA MET A 104 -0.96 8.31 -0.98
C MET A 104 -1.00 6.83 -0.55
N SER A 105 -1.51 5.95 -1.40
CA SER A 105 -1.57 4.51 -1.14
C SER A 105 -0.16 3.93 -0.93
N MET A 106 0.82 4.30 -1.76
CA MET A 106 2.22 3.90 -1.58
C MET A 106 2.83 4.41 -0.27
N LYS A 107 2.54 5.65 0.13
CA LYS A 107 3.00 6.21 1.41
C LYS A 107 2.39 5.48 2.61
N THR A 108 1.08 5.21 2.56
CA THR A 108 0.42 4.46 3.63
C THR A 108 0.91 3.02 3.70
N ALA A 109 1.19 2.37 2.56
CA ALA A 109 1.80 1.04 2.48
C ALA A 109 3.18 0.97 3.17
N ILE A 110 4.00 2.02 3.06
CA ILE A 110 5.26 2.14 3.83
C ILE A 110 4.98 2.18 5.34
N ALA A 111 4.04 3.02 5.77
CA ALA A 111 3.68 3.18 7.18
C ALA A 111 3.12 1.87 7.79
N GLU A 112 2.26 1.17 7.06
CA GLU A 112 1.76 -0.16 7.42
C GLU A 112 2.92 -1.15 7.56
N SER A 113 3.82 -1.20 6.58
CA SER A 113 4.94 -2.15 6.58
C SER A 113 5.92 -1.93 7.75
N TYR A 114 6.12 -0.68 8.20
CA TYR A 114 6.87 -0.41 9.43
C TYR A 114 6.19 -1.04 10.66
N PHE A 115 4.87 -0.96 10.75
CA PHE A 115 4.12 -1.60 11.83
C PHE A 115 4.31 -3.12 11.81
N GLU A 116 4.23 -3.73 10.64
CA GLU A 116 4.38 -5.19 10.47
C GLU A 116 5.76 -5.72 10.86
N LEU A 117 6.78 -4.89 10.66
CA LEU A 117 8.15 -5.16 11.10
C LEU A 117 8.39 -4.87 12.60
N GLY A 118 7.35 -4.47 13.34
CA GLY A 118 7.43 -4.12 14.76
C GLY A 118 8.03 -2.74 15.03
N ASN A 119 8.17 -1.91 14.00
CA ASN A 119 8.66 -0.54 14.11
C ASN A 119 7.48 0.45 14.23
N GLU A 120 6.70 0.28 15.29
CA GLU A 120 5.49 1.08 15.55
C GLU A 120 5.78 2.58 15.58
N LYS A 121 6.94 2.99 16.12
CA LYS A 121 7.31 4.41 16.20
C LYS A 121 7.43 5.06 14.83
N GLU A 122 8.07 4.39 13.87
CA GLU A 122 8.18 4.93 12.52
C GLU A 122 6.83 4.86 11.79
N SER A 123 6.04 3.80 12.00
CA SER A 123 4.68 3.72 11.47
C SER A 123 3.81 4.90 11.92
N GLU A 124 3.76 5.17 13.23
CA GLU A 124 3.01 6.30 13.81
C GLU A 124 3.48 7.63 13.23
N ARG A 125 4.81 7.84 13.15
CA ARG A 125 5.38 9.07 12.59
C ARG A 125 4.96 9.26 11.13
N SER A 126 5.04 8.21 10.32
CA SER A 126 4.66 8.25 8.91
C SER A 126 3.17 8.57 8.76
N PHE A 127 2.27 7.91 9.49
CA PHE A 127 0.85 8.23 9.42
C PHE A 127 0.52 9.64 9.93
N GLU A 128 1.21 10.14 10.96
CA GLU A 128 1.08 11.53 11.40
C GLU A 128 1.52 12.55 10.34
N GLU A 129 2.54 12.23 9.54
CA GLU A 129 3.00 13.06 8.42
C GLU A 129 1.98 13.01 7.27
N ILE A 130 1.54 11.81 6.87
CA ILE A 130 0.57 11.60 5.79
C ILE A 130 -0.76 12.30 6.11
N THR A 131 -1.29 12.17 7.34
CA THR A 131 -2.56 12.83 7.73
C THR A 131 -2.50 14.37 7.77
N LYS A 132 -1.29 14.95 7.82
CA LYS A 132 -1.09 16.41 7.68
C LYS A 132 -0.96 16.84 6.22
N GLU A 133 -0.48 15.94 5.36
CA GLU A 133 -0.38 16.17 3.92
C GLU A 133 -1.74 16.03 3.24
N TYR A 134 -2.48 14.97 3.55
CA TYR A 134 -3.77 14.63 2.96
C TYR A 134 -4.91 14.96 3.93
N THR A 135 -5.32 16.23 3.95
CA THR A 135 -6.26 16.76 4.95
C THR A 135 -7.73 16.63 4.59
N ASP A 136 -8.02 16.30 3.33
CA ASP A 136 -9.34 16.28 2.72
C ASP A 136 -9.82 14.86 2.38
N THR A 137 -9.12 13.83 2.87
CA THR A 137 -9.47 12.43 2.66
C THR A 137 -9.35 11.57 3.91
N VAL A 138 -10.29 10.65 4.11
CA VAL A 138 -10.32 9.75 5.27
C VAL A 138 -9.29 8.64 5.21
N TRP A 139 -8.80 8.30 4.02
CA TRP A 139 -8.03 7.08 3.77
C TRP A 139 -6.79 6.92 4.66
N PRO A 140 -5.96 7.96 4.92
CA PRO A 140 -4.85 7.85 5.86
C PRO A 140 -5.28 7.41 7.27
N TYR A 141 -6.41 7.93 7.77
CA TYR A 141 -6.94 7.54 9.08
C TYR A 141 -7.54 6.14 9.06
N VAL A 142 -8.18 5.73 7.96
CA VAL A 142 -8.71 4.38 7.79
C VAL A 142 -7.55 3.37 7.83
N LYS A 143 -6.53 3.57 6.99
CA LYS A 143 -5.35 2.69 6.94
C LYS A 143 -4.62 2.64 8.27
N TRP A 144 -4.42 3.80 8.91
CA TRP A 144 -3.77 3.87 10.22
C TRP A 144 -4.55 3.14 11.32
N GLY A 145 -5.87 3.27 11.37
CA GLY A 145 -6.66 2.53 12.34
C GLY A 145 -6.66 1.03 12.06
N ASP A 146 -6.69 0.64 10.78
CA ASP A 146 -6.74 -0.76 10.34
C ASP A 146 -5.48 -1.56 10.75
N THR A 147 -4.29 -0.92 10.85
CA THR A 147 -3.05 -1.59 11.31
C THR A 147 -3.20 -2.18 12.71
N TYR A 148 -3.91 -1.48 13.60
CA TYR A 148 -4.07 -1.87 14.99
C TYR A 148 -5.06 -3.01 15.22
N TRP A 149 -5.81 -3.46 14.21
CA TRP A 149 -6.71 -4.61 14.40
C TRP A 149 -6.92 -5.51 13.19
N LEU A 150 -7.15 -4.97 11.99
CA LEU A 150 -7.35 -5.80 10.80
C LEU A 150 -6.06 -6.49 10.39
N SER A 151 -4.92 -5.80 10.44
CA SER A 151 -3.65 -6.44 10.12
C SER A 151 -3.29 -7.54 11.14
N ALA A 152 -3.50 -7.26 12.43
CA ALA A 152 -3.35 -8.27 13.48
C ALA A 152 -4.21 -9.52 13.25
N ILE A 153 -5.43 -9.37 12.70
CA ILE A 153 -6.29 -10.49 12.28
C ILE A 153 -5.69 -11.21 11.07
N LYS A 154 -5.29 -10.46 10.04
CA LYS A 154 -4.71 -11.00 8.79
C LYS A 154 -3.49 -11.89 9.07
N MET A 155 -2.63 -11.49 10.00
CA MET A 155 -1.45 -12.25 10.42
C MET A 155 -1.71 -13.35 11.46
N GLY A 156 -2.93 -13.47 11.99
CA GLY A 156 -3.21 -14.36 13.13
C GLY A 156 -2.55 -13.93 14.45
N LYS A 157 -2.09 -12.68 14.56
CA LYS A 157 -1.40 -12.10 15.73
C LYS A 157 -2.36 -11.33 16.63
N VAL A 158 -3.40 -12.00 17.14
CA VAL A 158 -4.47 -11.37 17.96
C VAL A 158 -3.94 -10.59 19.17
N THR A 159 -2.77 -10.95 19.71
CA THR A 159 -2.13 -10.27 20.84
C THR A 159 -1.60 -8.88 20.51
N LEU A 160 -1.37 -8.56 19.23
CA LEU A 160 -0.94 -7.22 18.78
C LEU A 160 -2.12 -6.29 18.51
N ARG A 161 -3.35 -6.76 18.71
CA ARG A 161 -4.56 -5.98 18.47
C ARG A 161 -4.79 -4.93 19.56
N ASP A 162 -4.87 -3.66 19.17
CA ASP A 162 -5.26 -2.54 20.04
C ASP A 162 -6.49 -1.84 19.48
N LEU A 163 -7.66 -2.33 19.89
CA LEU A 163 -8.95 -1.78 19.47
C LEU A 163 -9.19 -0.36 20.00
N THR A 164 -8.60 0.00 21.15
CA THR A 164 -8.75 1.35 21.71
C THR A 164 -8.00 2.35 20.86
N LYS A 165 -6.75 2.03 20.48
CA LYS A 165 -5.95 2.85 19.58
C LYS A 165 -6.60 3.00 18.20
N ALA A 166 -7.13 1.91 17.63
CA ALA A 166 -7.89 1.96 16.38
C ALA A 166 -9.09 2.94 16.47
N GLU A 167 -9.89 2.85 17.55
CA GLU A 167 -11.00 3.78 17.78
C GLU A 167 -10.54 5.24 17.87
N GLU A 168 -9.47 5.52 18.63
CA GLU A 168 -8.92 6.87 18.76
C GLU A 168 -8.51 7.47 17.41
N ILE A 169 -7.88 6.68 16.54
CA ILE A 169 -7.45 7.10 15.20
C ILE A 169 -8.67 7.41 14.33
N TYR A 170 -9.67 6.52 14.28
CA TYR A 170 -10.88 6.78 13.51
C TYR A 170 -11.64 8.01 14.02
N VAL A 171 -11.69 8.24 15.34
CA VAL A 171 -12.28 9.46 15.92
C VAL A 171 -11.52 10.72 15.48
N LYS A 172 -10.18 10.67 15.31
CA LYS A 172 -9.44 11.79 14.71
C LYS A 172 -9.90 12.02 13.27
N GLY A 173 -10.04 10.95 12.49
CA GLY A 173 -10.48 11.02 11.09
C GLY A 173 -11.90 11.57 10.91
N THR A 174 -12.82 11.43 11.89
CA THR A 174 -14.16 12.06 11.80
C THR A 174 -14.17 13.59 11.76
N LYS A 175 -13.02 14.25 11.98
CA LYS A 175 -12.90 15.71 12.06
C LYS A 175 -12.49 16.35 10.74
N ILE A 176 -12.23 15.57 9.70
CA ILE A 176 -11.84 16.09 8.38
C ILE A 176 -13.08 16.42 7.52
N SER A 177 -12.86 17.11 6.40
CA SER A 177 -13.93 17.61 5.52
C SER A 177 -14.36 16.67 4.40
N ASP A 178 -13.87 15.44 4.39
CA ASP A 178 -14.26 14.41 3.42
C ASP A 178 -15.68 13.92 3.71
N GLU A 179 -16.68 14.46 3.01
CA GLU A 179 -18.07 14.05 3.19
C GLU A 179 -18.41 12.75 2.45
N GLU A 180 -17.71 12.46 1.36
CA GLU A 180 -18.02 11.35 0.46
C GLU A 180 -17.64 10.01 1.11
N ASP A 181 -16.44 9.90 1.66
CA ASP A 181 -15.92 8.65 2.22
C ASP A 181 -16.05 8.57 3.75
N MET A 182 -16.67 9.57 4.40
CA MET A 182 -16.91 9.56 5.87
C MET A 182 -17.68 8.32 6.36
N TYR A 183 -18.51 7.71 5.50
CA TYR A 183 -19.22 6.48 5.86
C TYR A 183 -18.27 5.33 6.20
N ILE A 184 -17.07 5.29 5.59
CA ILE A 184 -16.05 4.26 5.82
C ILE A 184 -15.53 4.33 7.26
N ILE A 185 -15.18 5.53 7.74
CA ILE A 185 -14.76 5.75 9.13
C ILE A 185 -15.88 5.36 10.09
N ASN A 186 -17.13 5.74 9.78
CA ASN A 186 -18.28 5.42 10.64
C ASN A 186 -18.54 3.91 10.72
N GLU A 187 -18.36 3.18 9.61
CA GLU A 187 -18.43 1.73 9.58
C GLU A 187 -17.34 1.11 10.45
N ARG A 188 -16.07 1.51 10.27
CA ARG A 188 -14.94 1.03 11.09
C ARG A 188 -15.13 1.30 12.58
N LEU A 189 -15.59 2.50 12.95
CA LEU A 189 -15.94 2.83 14.34
C LEU A 189 -17.04 1.92 14.90
N SER A 190 -18.07 1.64 14.10
CA SER A 190 -19.17 0.75 14.49
C SER A 190 -18.66 -0.68 14.76
N GLU A 191 -17.77 -1.19 13.91
CA GLU A 191 -17.15 -2.51 14.06
C GLU A 191 -16.27 -2.59 15.31
N VAL A 192 -15.31 -1.69 15.45
CA VAL A 192 -14.39 -1.69 16.61
C VAL A 192 -15.14 -1.58 17.94
N ARG A 193 -16.15 -0.71 18.02
CA ARG A 193 -16.99 -0.57 19.23
C ARG A 193 -17.82 -1.80 19.55
N LYS A 194 -18.21 -2.61 18.54
CA LYS A 194 -18.88 -3.90 18.79
C LYS A 194 -17.92 -4.89 19.44
N TYR A 195 -16.65 -4.90 19.03
CA TYR A 195 -15.64 -5.78 19.61
C TYR A 195 -15.18 -5.33 21.01
N LEU A 196 -15.13 -4.01 21.28
CA LEU A 196 -14.79 -3.48 22.61
C LEU A 196 -15.86 -3.75 23.69
N LYS A 197 -17.12 -3.95 23.30
CA LYS A 197 -18.25 -4.21 24.22
C LYS A 197 -18.42 -5.68 24.61
N LYS A 198 -17.65 -6.59 24.00
CA LYS A 198 -17.68 -8.04 24.27
C LYS A 198 -16.54 -8.41 25.21
#